data_AF-A0A8C6G908-F1
#
_entry.id   AF-A0A8C6G908-F1
#
_cell.length_a   1.000
_cell.length_b   1.000
_cell.length_c   1.000
_cell.angle_alpha   90.00
_cell.angle_beta   90.00
_cell.angle_gamma   90.00
#
_symmetry.space_group_name_H-M   'P 1'
#
loop_
_entity.id
_entity.type
_entity.pdbx_description
1 polymer ?
#
loop_
_entity_poly.entity_id
_entity_poly.type
_entity_poly.pdbx_seq_one_letter_code
_entity_poly.pdbx_strand_id
1 'polypeptide(L)'
;MSKYFLSMDIDISSLGIYIIAPNGSNYTNSVDCFFKIQVMGFLSLIISPVGMVLNSTVLWFLGFQIRRNAFSVYILNLAGADFLFLHSQFLFYLLAIFPSIPTQIPLFFDMLTKFAYLSGLSILSTISIERCLCVMWPIWYRCQRPKHTSSVTCSLLWALSLLFALLDGIGCGLLFNSFDQSWCLRFDLIICAWSIVLFVVLCGSSLILLVRIFCGSQQIPVTRLYVTIALTVLFFLICCLPFGISWIIQWSETLIYVGFCDYFHEELFLSCINSCANPIIYFLVGFIRQRKFQQKSLKVLLQRAMEDTPEEENEDMGPSRNPEEFETVCSN
;
A
#
# COMPACT_ATOMS: atom_id res chain seq x y z
N MET A 1 -1.68 -43.69 -22.58
CA MET A 1 -0.65 -44.68 -22.21
C MET A 1 -0.38 -44.51 -20.70
N SER A 2 -1.38 -44.73 -19.84
CA SER A 2 -1.76 -45.97 -19.15
C SER A 2 -0.65 -46.61 -18.29
N LYS A 3 -0.81 -46.43 -16.97
CA LYS A 3 -0.50 -47.35 -15.86
C LYS A 3 0.92 -47.92 -15.76
N TYR A 4 1.75 -47.30 -14.94
CA TYR A 4 2.70 -48.01 -14.06
C TYR A 4 2.95 -47.14 -12.83
N PHE A 5 2.45 -47.59 -11.67
CA PHE A 5 3.01 -47.43 -10.32
C PHE A 5 1.92 -47.75 -9.30
N LEU A 6 1.69 -49.05 -9.10
CA LEU A 6 1.11 -49.58 -7.87
C LEU A 6 1.82 -50.92 -7.59
N SER A 7 2.16 -51.10 -6.32
CA SER A 7 2.65 -52.33 -5.68
C SER A 7 4.14 -52.64 -5.85
N MET A 8 4.94 -52.14 -4.90
CA MET A 8 6.09 -52.89 -4.41
C MET A 8 6.09 -52.79 -2.88
N ASP A 9 5.48 -53.77 -2.23
CA ASP A 9 5.68 -54.04 -0.80
C ASP A 9 7.17 -54.36 -0.61
N ILE A 10 7.89 -53.49 0.10
CA ILE A 10 9.28 -53.73 0.47
C ILE A 10 9.29 -54.11 1.95
N ASP A 11 9.61 -55.38 2.18
CA ASP A 11 9.82 -56.00 3.48
C ASP A 11 11.03 -55.35 4.18
N ILE A 12 10.80 -54.68 5.30
CA ILE A 12 11.76 -53.77 5.98
C ILE A 12 12.85 -54.56 6.75
N SER A 13 12.82 -55.89 6.73
CA SER A 13 13.70 -56.72 7.57
C SER A 13 15.09 -57.01 6.99
N SER A 14 15.40 -56.75 5.72
CA SER A 14 16.64 -57.27 5.10
C SER A 14 17.61 -56.24 4.51
N LEU A 15 17.37 -54.94 4.67
CA LEU A 15 18.29 -53.92 4.17
C LEU A 15 18.82 -53.10 5.35
N GLY A 16 20.04 -53.43 5.78
CA GLY A 16 20.79 -52.69 6.80
C GLY A 16 21.20 -51.30 6.31
N ILE A 17 20.21 -50.43 6.07
CA ILE A 17 20.39 -49.01 5.86
C ILE A 17 20.14 -48.34 7.21
N TYR A 18 21.20 -47.75 7.76
CA TYR A 18 21.12 -46.78 8.82
C TYR A 18 20.18 -45.66 8.36
N ILE A 19 18.91 -45.68 8.79
CA ILE A 19 18.03 -44.52 8.68
C ILE A 19 18.63 -43.48 9.61
N ILE A 20 19.38 -42.53 9.04
CA ILE A 20 19.62 -41.26 9.71
C ILE A 20 18.24 -40.65 9.87
N ALA A 21 17.69 -40.71 11.08
CA ALA A 21 16.48 -40.00 11.43
C ALA A 21 16.66 -38.54 10.98
N PRO A 22 15.71 -37.95 10.23
CA PRO A 22 15.76 -36.52 9.97
C PRO A 22 15.81 -35.81 11.33
N ASN A 23 16.80 -34.94 11.51
CA ASN A 23 17.04 -34.20 12.75
C ASN A 23 15.71 -33.66 13.31
N GLY A 24 15.42 -33.92 14.59
CA GLY A 24 14.13 -33.54 15.21
C GLY A 24 13.76 -32.06 15.08
N SER A 25 14.76 -31.18 14.88
CA SER A 25 14.58 -29.75 14.60
C SER A 25 13.94 -29.44 13.24
N ASN A 26 14.22 -30.24 12.20
CA ASN A 26 13.68 -30.01 10.85
C ASN A 26 12.21 -30.43 10.75
N TYR A 27 11.78 -31.41 11.55
CA TYR A 27 10.38 -31.84 11.59
C TYR A 27 9.49 -30.85 12.36
N THR A 28 9.99 -30.25 13.46
CA THR A 28 9.25 -29.21 14.19
C THR A 28 9.07 -27.93 13.36
N ASN A 29 10.09 -27.54 12.58
CA ASN A 29 10.03 -26.33 11.77
C ASN A 29 9.05 -26.43 10.59
N SER A 30 8.87 -27.62 10.01
CA SER A 30 7.95 -27.82 8.89
C SER A 30 6.48 -27.82 9.31
N VAL A 31 6.16 -28.38 10.50
CA VAL A 31 4.81 -28.36 11.07
C VAL A 31 4.41 -26.95 11.48
N ASP A 32 5.32 -26.18 12.09
CA ASP A 32 5.10 -24.77 12.43
C ASP A 32 4.83 -23.92 11.18
N CYS A 33 5.62 -24.12 10.13
CA CYS A 33 5.43 -23.43 8.85
C CYS A 33 4.04 -23.68 8.25
N PHE A 34 3.62 -24.94 8.17
CA PHE A 34 2.31 -25.29 7.61
C PHE A 34 1.18 -24.66 8.42
N PHE A 35 1.29 -24.67 9.75
CA PHE A 35 0.32 -24.03 10.64
C PHE A 35 0.27 -22.51 10.41
N LYS A 36 1.41 -21.82 10.34
CA LYS A 36 1.49 -20.38 10.04
C LYS A 36 0.84 -20.03 8.70
N ILE A 37 1.15 -20.77 7.65
CA ILE A 37 0.56 -20.58 6.31
C ILE A 37 -0.97 -20.69 6.38
N GLN A 38 -1.50 -21.71 7.06
CA GLN A 38 -2.94 -21.90 7.19
C GLN A 38 -3.61 -20.78 7.98
N VAL A 39 -3.04 -20.41 9.13
CA VAL A 39 -3.59 -19.35 9.98
C VAL A 39 -3.58 -18.01 9.25
N MET A 40 -2.42 -17.60 8.71
CA MET A 40 -2.28 -16.32 8.02
C MET A 40 -3.09 -16.28 6.71
N GLY A 41 -3.17 -17.40 5.98
CA GLY A 41 -4.03 -17.53 4.81
C GLY A 41 -5.50 -17.36 5.16
N PHE A 42 -5.98 -17.99 6.23
CA PHE A 42 -7.36 -17.85 6.69
C PHE A 42 -7.67 -16.42 7.15
N LEU A 43 -6.77 -15.79 7.92
CA LEU A 43 -6.91 -14.39 8.32
C LEU A 43 -6.94 -13.44 7.12
N SER A 44 -6.09 -13.69 6.12
CA SER A 44 -6.04 -12.94 4.86
C SER A 44 -7.34 -13.09 4.07
N LEU A 45 -7.93 -14.29 4.01
CA LEU A 45 -9.23 -14.53 3.37
C LEU A 45 -10.38 -13.78 4.04
N ILE A 46 -10.30 -13.51 5.34
CA ILE A 46 -11.32 -12.74 6.08
C ILE A 46 -11.12 -11.23 5.87
N ILE A 47 -9.89 -10.73 5.98
CA ILE A 47 -9.64 -9.28 5.96
C ILE A 47 -9.68 -8.70 4.55
N SER A 48 -9.24 -9.45 3.54
CA SER A 48 -9.18 -8.96 2.16
C SER A 48 -10.52 -8.51 1.60
N PRO A 49 -11.64 -9.25 1.76
CA PRO A 49 -12.96 -8.78 1.35
C PRO A 49 -13.36 -7.46 2.01
N VAL A 50 -13.05 -7.27 3.30
CA VAL A 50 -13.35 -6.02 4.02
C VAL A 50 -12.60 -4.85 3.37
N GLY A 51 -11.30 -5.01 3.16
CA GLY A 51 -10.49 -3.99 2.50
C GLY A 51 -10.89 -3.75 1.04
N MET A 52 -11.30 -4.78 0.30
CA MET A 52 -11.82 -4.65 -1.06
C MET A 52 -13.09 -3.78 -1.09
N VAL A 53 -14.03 -3.99 -0.17
CA VAL A 53 -15.24 -3.16 -0.05
C VAL A 53 -14.89 -1.71 0.29
N LEU A 54 -13.98 -1.50 1.26
CA LEU A 54 -13.53 -0.17 1.65
C LEU A 54 -12.84 0.58 0.51
N ASN A 55 -11.92 -0.06 -0.21
CA ASN A 55 -11.23 0.54 -1.35
C ASN A 55 -12.17 0.76 -2.55
N SER A 56 -13.09 -0.17 -2.82
CA SER A 56 -14.15 0.01 -3.84
C SER A 56 -15.02 1.22 -3.55
N THR A 57 -15.32 1.44 -2.26
CA THR A 57 -16.08 2.62 -1.82
C THR A 57 -15.31 3.90 -2.14
N VAL A 58 -14.00 3.95 -1.85
CA VAL A 58 -13.14 5.10 -2.21
C VAL A 58 -13.09 5.31 -3.72
N LEU A 59 -12.92 4.24 -4.50
CA LEU A 59 -12.94 4.28 -5.96
C LEU A 59 -14.26 4.84 -6.50
N TRP A 60 -15.39 4.42 -5.95
CA TRP A 60 -16.72 4.91 -6.31
C TRP A 60 -16.89 6.41 -6.01
N PHE A 61 -16.60 6.83 -4.78
CA PHE A 61 -16.73 8.23 -4.37
C PHE A 61 -15.82 9.17 -5.18
N LEU A 62 -14.54 8.83 -5.35
CA LEU A 62 -13.57 9.68 -6.06
C LEU A 62 -13.67 9.54 -7.59
N GLY A 63 -14.24 8.44 -8.08
CA GLY A 63 -14.44 8.18 -9.50
C GLY A 63 -15.65 8.93 -10.06
N PHE A 64 -16.76 8.95 -9.32
CA PHE A 64 -18.05 9.40 -9.85
C PHE A 64 -18.69 10.56 -9.10
N GLN A 65 -18.46 10.69 -7.79
CA GLN A 65 -19.22 11.64 -6.96
C GLN A 65 -18.47 12.95 -6.67
N ILE A 66 -17.14 12.93 -6.67
CA ILE A 66 -16.31 14.09 -6.28
C ILE A 66 -15.58 14.65 -7.50
N ARG A 67 -15.53 16.00 -7.60
CA ARG A 67 -14.75 16.68 -8.64
C ARG A 67 -13.26 16.35 -8.49
N ARG A 68 -12.68 15.78 -9.54
CA ARG A 68 -11.25 15.41 -9.56
C ARG A 68 -10.35 16.63 -9.41
N ASN A 69 -9.53 16.61 -8.36
CA ASN A 69 -8.35 17.44 -8.18
C ASN A 69 -7.06 16.59 -8.28
N ALA A 70 -5.90 17.26 -8.32
CA ALA A 70 -4.58 16.61 -8.36
C ALA A 70 -4.45 15.42 -7.40
N PHE A 71 -4.79 15.64 -6.13
CA PHE A 71 -4.60 14.67 -5.05
C PHE A 71 -5.62 13.55 -5.03
N SER A 72 -6.87 13.82 -5.43
CA SER A 72 -7.91 12.81 -5.56
C SER A 72 -7.54 11.76 -6.61
N VAL A 73 -6.78 12.16 -7.65
CA VAL A 73 -6.27 11.21 -8.65
C VAL A 73 -5.26 10.25 -8.02
N TYR A 74 -4.34 10.74 -7.18
CA TYR A 74 -3.40 9.86 -6.49
C TYR A 74 -4.10 8.94 -5.49
N ILE A 75 -5.05 9.46 -4.70
CA ILE A 75 -5.82 8.64 -3.75
C ILE A 75 -6.66 7.58 -4.48
N LEU A 76 -7.25 7.93 -5.64
CA LEU A 76 -7.96 6.98 -6.49
C LEU A 76 -7.04 5.86 -6.98
N ASN A 77 -5.83 6.20 -7.45
CA ASN A 77 -4.87 5.21 -7.92
C ASN A 77 -4.32 4.35 -6.77
N LEU A 78 -4.10 4.93 -5.59
CA LEU A 78 -3.69 4.19 -4.39
C LEU A 78 -4.77 3.19 -3.96
N ALA A 79 -6.04 3.60 -3.93
CA ALA A 79 -7.16 2.71 -3.67
C ALA A 79 -7.28 1.59 -4.72
N GLY A 80 -6.94 1.87 -5.98
CA GLY A 80 -6.84 0.86 -7.04
C GLY A 80 -5.74 -0.16 -6.78
N ALA A 81 -4.56 0.29 -6.36
CA ALA A 81 -3.44 -0.58 -6.00
C ALA A 81 -3.77 -1.43 -4.76
N ASP A 82 -4.34 -0.83 -3.72
CA ASP A 82 -4.78 -1.54 -2.51
C ASP A 82 -5.87 -2.58 -2.81
N PHE A 83 -6.86 -2.24 -3.64
CA PHE A 83 -7.88 -3.18 -4.08
C PHE A 83 -7.26 -4.36 -4.84
N LEU A 84 -6.36 -4.08 -5.79
CA LEU A 84 -5.71 -5.12 -6.59
C LEU A 84 -4.83 -6.03 -5.72
N PHE A 85 -4.11 -5.47 -4.75
CA PHE A 85 -3.29 -6.22 -3.79
C PHE A 85 -4.16 -7.20 -3.00
N LEU A 86 -5.24 -6.71 -2.37
CA LEU A 86 -6.15 -7.53 -1.55
C LEU A 86 -6.89 -8.57 -2.38
N HIS A 87 -7.31 -8.21 -3.59
CA HIS A 87 -7.96 -9.14 -4.52
C HIS A 87 -7.02 -10.28 -4.93
N SER A 88 -5.77 -9.95 -5.28
CA SER A 88 -4.77 -10.94 -5.68
C SER A 88 -4.42 -11.86 -4.52
N GLN A 89 -4.25 -11.33 -3.31
CA GLN A 89 -4.01 -12.11 -2.09
C GLN A 89 -5.20 -13.03 -1.75
N PHE A 90 -6.42 -12.53 -1.86
CA PHE A 90 -7.61 -13.34 -1.64
C PHE A 90 -7.65 -14.53 -2.60
N LEU A 91 -7.41 -14.30 -3.90
CA LEU A 91 -7.42 -15.36 -4.90
C LEU A 91 -6.23 -16.32 -4.74
N PHE A 92 -5.04 -15.82 -4.38
CA PHE A 92 -3.88 -16.66 -4.07
C PHE A 92 -4.21 -17.70 -2.99
N TYR A 93 -4.68 -17.25 -1.82
CA TYR A 93 -4.99 -18.16 -0.71
C TYR A 93 -6.23 -19.01 -0.98
N LEU A 94 -7.25 -18.47 -1.65
CA LEU A 94 -8.45 -19.24 -2.00
C LEU A 94 -8.11 -20.40 -2.93
N LEU A 95 -7.31 -20.15 -3.96
CA LEU A 95 -6.92 -21.18 -4.93
C LEU A 95 -5.92 -22.17 -4.34
N ALA A 96 -5.05 -21.73 -3.42
CA ALA A 96 -4.11 -22.61 -2.72
C ALA A 96 -4.81 -23.68 -1.85
N ILE A 97 -6.07 -23.48 -1.45
CA ILE A 97 -6.87 -24.49 -0.73
C ILE A 97 -7.24 -25.68 -1.64
N PHE A 98 -7.32 -25.47 -2.95
CA PHE A 98 -7.78 -26.48 -3.89
C PHE A 98 -6.59 -27.15 -4.61
N PRO A 99 -6.14 -28.36 -4.18
CA PRO A 99 -4.96 -29.02 -4.74
C PRO A 99 -5.12 -29.44 -6.21
N SER A 100 -6.35 -29.43 -6.74
CA SER A 100 -6.64 -29.73 -8.15
C SER A 100 -6.33 -28.58 -9.11
N ILE A 101 -6.06 -27.38 -8.60
CA ILE A 101 -5.75 -26.20 -9.42
C ILE A 101 -4.27 -26.25 -9.83
N PRO A 102 -3.94 -26.03 -11.12
CA PRO A 102 -2.55 -25.94 -11.56
C PRO A 102 -1.80 -24.84 -10.78
N THR A 103 -0.62 -25.17 -10.27
CA THR A 103 0.22 -24.27 -9.44
C THR A 103 0.55 -22.95 -10.12
N GLN A 104 0.53 -22.90 -11.45
CA GLN A 104 0.72 -21.68 -12.25
C GLN A 104 -0.34 -20.60 -11.98
N ILE A 105 -1.58 -20.99 -11.65
CA ILE A 105 -2.68 -20.03 -11.46
C ILE A 105 -2.48 -19.24 -10.15
N PRO A 106 -2.25 -19.86 -8.98
CA PRO A 106 -1.85 -19.12 -7.78
C PRO A 106 -0.60 -18.26 -7.99
N LEU A 107 0.42 -18.76 -8.70
CA LEU A 107 1.66 -17.99 -8.96
C LEU A 107 1.42 -16.73 -9.80
N PHE A 108 0.43 -16.74 -10.70
CA PHE A 108 0.02 -15.53 -11.40
C PHE A 108 -0.52 -14.45 -10.44
N PHE A 109 -1.29 -14.85 -9.42
CA PHE A 109 -1.78 -13.92 -8.41
C PHE A 109 -0.66 -13.40 -7.49
N ASP A 110 0.39 -14.19 -7.24
CA ASP A 110 1.59 -13.70 -6.56
C ASP A 110 2.28 -12.58 -7.36
N MET A 111 2.44 -12.76 -8.68
CA MET A 111 2.95 -11.71 -9.56
C MET A 111 2.08 -10.44 -9.56
N LEU A 112 0.75 -10.60 -9.54
CA LEU A 112 -0.18 -9.46 -9.40
C LEU A 112 -0.07 -8.77 -8.03
N THR A 113 0.18 -9.52 -6.95
CA THR A 113 0.46 -8.95 -5.63
C THR A 113 1.72 -8.08 -5.66
N LYS A 114 2.83 -8.57 -6.25
CA LYS A 114 4.07 -7.80 -6.41
C LYS A 114 3.86 -6.52 -7.21
N PHE A 115 3.12 -6.63 -8.33
CA PHE A 115 2.74 -5.49 -9.16
C PHE A 115 1.94 -4.44 -8.38
N ALA A 116 0.92 -4.87 -7.64
CA ALA A 116 0.06 -3.98 -6.86
C ALA A 116 0.83 -3.31 -5.71
N TYR A 117 1.67 -4.08 -5.00
CA TYR A 117 2.55 -3.58 -3.94
C TYR A 117 3.46 -2.45 -4.46
N LEU A 118 4.16 -2.71 -5.58
CA LEU A 118 5.09 -1.75 -6.14
C LEU A 118 4.39 -0.48 -6.66
N SER A 119 3.21 -0.65 -7.26
CA SER A 119 2.37 0.47 -7.69
C SER A 119 1.94 1.32 -6.49
N GLY A 120 1.49 0.68 -5.41
CA GLY A 120 1.09 1.32 -4.16
C GLY A 120 2.24 2.12 -3.52
N LEU A 121 3.41 1.52 -3.37
CA LEU A 121 4.62 2.19 -2.85
C LEU A 121 5.02 3.38 -3.72
N SER A 122 5.02 3.21 -5.04
CA SER A 122 5.36 4.29 -5.99
C SER A 122 4.40 5.47 -5.90
N ILE A 123 3.10 5.20 -5.83
CA ILE A 123 2.06 6.22 -5.71
C ILE A 123 2.16 6.92 -4.35
N LEU A 124 2.34 6.17 -3.25
CA LEU A 124 2.47 6.73 -1.92
C LEU A 124 3.72 7.63 -1.80
N SER A 125 4.85 7.18 -2.34
CA SER A 125 6.08 7.98 -2.43
C SER A 125 5.85 9.28 -3.21
N THR A 126 5.16 9.20 -4.34
CA THR A 126 4.80 10.37 -5.15
C THR A 126 3.86 11.32 -4.42
N ILE A 127 2.88 10.82 -3.67
CA ILE A 127 2.00 11.66 -2.82
C ILE A 127 2.85 12.44 -1.83
N SER A 128 3.81 11.80 -1.15
CA SER A 128 4.67 12.47 -0.17
C SER A 128 5.58 13.52 -0.82
N ILE A 129 6.18 13.23 -1.99
CA ILE A 129 6.95 14.22 -2.76
C ILE A 129 6.07 15.41 -3.13
N GLU A 130 4.91 15.17 -3.74
CA GLU A 130 4.06 16.24 -4.25
C GLU A 130 3.59 17.17 -3.12
N ARG A 131 3.37 16.60 -1.94
CA ARG A 131 2.99 17.35 -0.73
C ARG A 131 4.14 18.16 -0.18
N CYS A 132 5.34 17.60 -0.18
CA CYS A 132 6.55 18.33 0.13
C CYS A 132 6.73 19.51 -0.84
N LEU A 133 6.62 19.30 -2.16
CA LEU A 133 6.73 20.36 -3.18
C LEU A 133 5.69 21.47 -3.01
N CYS A 134 4.44 21.11 -2.74
CA CYS A 134 3.35 22.08 -2.50
C CYS A 134 3.63 23.00 -1.30
N VAL A 135 4.35 22.51 -0.29
CA VAL A 135 4.74 23.30 0.89
C VAL A 135 6.04 24.05 0.67
N MET A 136 6.99 23.44 -0.05
CA MET A 136 8.29 24.04 -0.32
C MET A 136 8.21 25.21 -1.28
N TRP A 137 7.45 25.05 -2.37
CA TRP A 137 7.29 26.03 -3.45
C TRP A 137 5.81 26.28 -3.77
N PRO A 138 5.07 26.98 -2.88
CA PRO A 138 3.62 27.15 -3.00
C PRO A 138 3.20 27.97 -4.23
N ILE A 139 3.97 29.00 -4.62
CA ILE A 139 3.66 29.87 -5.76
C ILE A 139 3.77 29.09 -7.07
N TRP A 140 4.92 28.42 -7.28
CA TRP A 140 5.15 27.58 -8.45
C TRP A 140 4.09 26.47 -8.56
N TYR A 141 3.80 25.78 -7.45
CA TYR A 141 2.82 24.70 -7.43
C TYR A 141 1.40 25.18 -7.77
N ARG A 142 1.04 26.42 -7.41
CA ARG A 142 -0.27 27.01 -7.77
C ARG A 142 -0.34 27.48 -9.20
N CYS A 143 0.70 28.13 -9.72
CA CYS A 143 0.62 28.86 -10.98
C CYS A 143 1.11 28.07 -12.19
N GLN A 144 2.09 27.18 -12.01
CA GLN A 144 2.76 26.51 -13.14
C GLN A 144 2.49 25.01 -13.23
N ARG A 145 1.85 24.42 -12.22
CA ARG A 145 1.59 22.97 -12.22
C ARG A 145 0.61 22.58 -13.34
N PRO A 146 1.01 21.71 -14.29
CA PRO A 146 0.11 21.28 -15.34
C PRO A 146 -1.11 20.52 -14.79
N LYS A 147 -2.26 20.70 -15.45
CA LYS A 147 -3.55 20.12 -15.03
C LYS A 147 -3.53 18.59 -14.98
N HIS A 148 -2.82 17.96 -15.92
CA HIS A 148 -2.83 16.50 -16.11
C HIS A 148 -1.66 15.76 -15.45
N THR A 149 -0.75 16.45 -14.76
CA THR A 149 0.46 15.86 -14.16
C THR A 149 0.14 14.64 -13.31
N SER A 150 -0.84 14.71 -12.42
CA SER A 150 -1.19 13.59 -11.53
C SER A 150 -1.63 12.34 -12.28
N SER A 151 -2.41 12.51 -13.35
CA SER A 151 -2.88 11.39 -14.16
C SER A 151 -1.73 10.76 -14.94
N VAL A 152 -0.91 11.57 -15.60
CA VAL A 152 0.25 11.09 -16.38
C VAL A 152 1.24 10.38 -15.47
N THR A 153 1.57 10.96 -14.32
CA THR A 153 2.47 10.33 -13.36
C THR A 153 1.92 9.00 -12.87
N CYS A 154 0.64 8.92 -12.48
CA CYS A 154 0.04 7.63 -12.07
C CYS A 154 0.12 6.59 -13.20
N SER A 155 -0.25 6.94 -14.43
CA SER A 155 -0.16 6.02 -15.58
C SER A 155 1.26 5.50 -15.82
N LEU A 156 2.27 6.36 -15.70
CA LEU A 156 3.67 5.98 -15.83
C LEU A 156 4.12 5.05 -14.69
N LEU A 157 3.70 5.32 -13.45
CA LEU A 157 4.03 4.47 -12.30
C LEU A 157 3.37 3.09 -12.41
N TRP A 158 2.13 3.01 -12.87
CA TRP A 158 1.47 1.74 -13.17
C TRP A 158 2.20 0.96 -14.26
N ALA A 159 2.54 1.62 -15.37
CA ALA A 159 3.25 0.98 -16.48
C ALA A 159 4.65 0.47 -16.04
N LEU A 160 5.38 1.27 -15.26
CA LEU A 160 6.69 0.89 -14.74
C LEU A 160 6.60 -0.27 -13.75
N SER A 161 5.61 -0.25 -12.87
CA SER A 161 5.40 -1.33 -11.89
C SER A 161 5.00 -2.64 -12.58
N LEU A 162 4.16 -2.55 -13.61
CA LEU A 162 3.77 -3.70 -14.42
C LEU A 162 4.96 -4.28 -15.18
N LEU A 163 5.79 -3.41 -15.76
CA LEU A 163 7.01 -3.83 -16.45
C LEU A 163 7.94 -4.62 -15.51
N PHE A 164 8.20 -4.10 -14.31
CA PHE A 164 9.04 -4.80 -13.34
C PHE A 164 8.43 -6.15 -12.90
N ALA A 165 7.13 -6.19 -12.61
CA ALA A 165 6.48 -7.44 -12.23
C ALA A 165 6.44 -8.49 -13.36
N LEU A 166 6.33 -8.06 -14.63
CA LEU A 166 6.42 -8.95 -15.78
C LEU A 166 7.84 -9.49 -15.99
N LEU A 167 8.86 -8.64 -15.88
CA LEU A 167 10.25 -9.07 -16.02
C LEU A 167 10.64 -10.07 -14.92
N ASP A 168 10.22 -9.80 -13.68
CA ASP A 168 10.32 -10.72 -12.55
C ASP A 168 9.59 -12.04 -12.83
N GLY A 169 8.31 -11.97 -13.21
CA GLY A 169 7.50 -13.15 -13.47
C GLY A 169 7.99 -14.02 -14.62
N ILE A 170 8.64 -13.43 -15.63
CA ILE A 170 9.29 -14.18 -16.72
C ILE A 170 10.60 -14.80 -16.24
N GLY A 171 11.49 -14.00 -15.61
CA GLY A 171 12.82 -14.46 -15.19
C GLY A 171 12.76 -15.55 -14.12
N CYS A 172 11.86 -15.40 -13.14
CA CYS A 172 11.67 -16.33 -12.03
C CYS A 172 10.70 -17.48 -12.37
N GLY A 173 10.30 -17.63 -13.63
CA GLY A 173 9.50 -18.76 -14.10
C GLY A 173 8.02 -18.77 -13.65
N LEU A 174 7.52 -17.69 -13.04
CA LEU A 174 6.13 -17.56 -12.58
C LEU A 174 5.11 -17.57 -13.73
N LEU A 175 5.50 -17.09 -14.92
CA LEU A 175 4.61 -16.98 -16.10
C LEU A 175 4.79 -18.09 -17.14
N PHE A 176 6.03 -18.53 -17.41
CA PHE A 176 6.32 -19.44 -18.53
C PHE A 176 7.03 -20.75 -18.15
N ASN A 177 7.10 -21.08 -16.85
CA ASN A 177 7.77 -22.29 -16.34
C ASN A 177 9.23 -22.46 -16.83
N SER A 178 9.84 -21.35 -17.30
CA SER A 178 11.20 -21.23 -17.80
C SER A 178 12.00 -20.46 -16.76
N PHE A 179 12.65 -21.18 -15.86
CA PHE A 179 13.41 -20.58 -14.76
C PHE A 179 14.84 -20.26 -15.20
N ASP A 180 15.23 -18.99 -15.11
CA ASP A 180 16.62 -18.58 -15.26
C ASP A 180 17.06 -17.82 -14.01
N GLN A 181 17.76 -18.54 -13.13
CA GLN A 181 18.29 -18.05 -11.86
C GLN A 181 19.03 -16.71 -12.03
N SER A 182 19.79 -16.55 -13.11
CA SER A 182 20.64 -15.37 -13.31
C SER A 182 19.83 -14.13 -13.68
N TRP A 183 18.75 -14.30 -14.45
CA TRP A 183 17.85 -13.19 -14.81
C TRP A 183 16.90 -12.86 -13.67
N CYS A 184 16.34 -13.87 -13.00
CA CYS A 184 15.50 -13.69 -11.80
C CYS A 184 16.24 -12.84 -10.76
N LEU A 185 17.45 -13.24 -10.37
CA LEU A 185 18.26 -12.49 -9.40
C LEU A 185 18.55 -11.05 -9.84
N ARG A 186 18.83 -10.81 -11.13
CA ARG A 186 19.08 -9.45 -11.64
C ARG A 186 17.83 -8.57 -11.56
N PHE A 187 16.68 -9.08 -11.95
CA PHE A 187 15.44 -8.32 -11.91
C PHE A 187 15.00 -8.06 -10.47
N ASP A 188 15.13 -9.04 -9.59
CA ASP A 188 14.93 -8.84 -8.16
C ASP A 188 15.82 -7.72 -7.64
N LEU A 189 17.14 -7.75 -7.89
CA LEU A 189 18.07 -6.69 -7.44
C LEU A 189 17.68 -5.30 -7.97
N ILE A 190 17.19 -5.19 -9.21
CA ILE A 190 16.70 -3.94 -9.78
C ILE A 190 15.44 -3.47 -9.03
N ILE A 191 14.49 -4.36 -8.77
CA ILE A 191 13.26 -4.07 -8.01
C ILE A 191 13.60 -3.68 -6.56
N CYS A 192 14.57 -4.36 -5.95
CA CYS A 192 15.09 -4.06 -4.62
C CYS A 192 15.64 -2.63 -4.57
N ALA A 193 16.56 -2.30 -5.49
CA ALA A 193 17.17 -0.98 -5.56
C ALA A 193 16.13 0.11 -5.80
N TRP A 194 15.18 -0.13 -6.71
CA TRP A 194 14.08 0.80 -6.97
C TRP A 194 13.16 0.99 -5.75
N SER A 195 12.82 -0.09 -5.05
CA SER A 195 12.01 -0.04 -3.82
C SER A 195 12.71 0.73 -2.70
N ILE A 196 14.02 0.55 -2.54
CA ILE A 196 14.84 1.32 -1.58
C ILE A 196 14.82 2.80 -1.94
N VAL A 197 14.96 3.16 -3.22
CA VAL A 197 14.88 4.56 -3.67
C VAL A 197 13.51 5.15 -3.33
N LEU A 198 12.42 4.45 -3.67
CA LEU A 198 11.06 4.90 -3.36
C LEU A 198 10.84 5.07 -1.86
N PHE A 199 11.39 4.17 -1.05
CA PHE A 199 11.33 4.23 0.39
C PHE A 199 12.08 5.43 0.98
N VAL A 200 13.33 5.65 0.55
CA VAL A 200 14.13 6.81 0.96
C VAL A 200 13.41 8.10 0.60
N VAL A 201 12.83 8.16 -0.61
CA VAL A 201 12.05 9.31 -1.07
C VAL A 201 10.77 9.50 -0.24
N LEU A 202 10.05 8.42 0.07
CA LEU A 202 8.84 8.45 0.90
C LEU A 202 9.14 9.00 2.30
N CYS A 203 10.15 8.43 2.97
CA CYS A 203 10.58 8.82 4.31
C CYS A 203 11.16 10.24 4.33
N GLY A 204 12.07 10.54 3.40
CA GLY A 204 12.73 11.84 3.31
C GLY A 204 11.76 12.99 3.05
N SER A 205 10.86 12.83 2.06
CA SER A 205 9.86 13.87 1.76
C SER A 205 8.87 14.08 2.91
N SER A 206 8.44 12.99 3.56
CA SER A 206 7.54 13.07 4.72
C SER A 206 8.23 13.71 5.94
N LEU A 207 9.50 13.39 6.18
CA LEU A 207 10.29 13.99 7.26
C LEU A 207 10.52 15.48 7.03
N ILE A 208 10.91 15.89 5.82
CA ILE A 208 11.07 17.31 5.47
C ILE A 208 9.76 18.07 5.70
N LEU A 209 8.64 17.49 5.30
CA LEU A 209 7.32 18.06 5.51
C LEU A 209 7.00 18.21 7.01
N LEU A 210 7.27 17.19 7.83
CA LEU A 210 7.06 17.25 9.29
C LEU A 210 7.94 18.32 9.94
N VAL A 211 9.24 18.36 9.61
CA VAL A 211 10.18 19.36 10.13
C VAL A 211 9.71 20.77 9.76
N ARG A 212 9.24 20.99 8.53
CA ARG A 212 8.75 22.31 8.11
C ARG A 212 7.45 22.71 8.81
N ILE A 213 6.61 21.76 9.22
CA ILE A 213 5.38 22.02 9.97
C ILE A 213 5.67 22.34 11.44
N PHE A 214 6.56 21.57 12.09
CA PHE A 214 6.82 21.69 13.53
C PHE A 214 7.93 22.68 13.88
N CYS A 215 8.97 22.78 13.04
CA CYS A 215 10.15 23.60 13.27
C CYS A 215 10.22 24.81 12.31
N GLY A 216 9.20 25.00 11.47
CA GLY A 216 9.14 26.13 10.53
C GLY A 216 8.85 27.45 11.23
N SER A 217 9.51 28.52 10.76
CA SER A 217 9.26 29.90 11.22
C SER A 217 7.83 30.38 10.91
N GLN A 218 7.22 29.84 9.85
CA GLN A 218 5.81 30.07 9.53
C GLN A 218 4.94 28.99 10.18
N GLN A 219 3.97 29.38 11.00
CA GLN A 219 2.98 28.47 11.59
C GLN A 219 2.04 27.94 10.49
N ILE A 220 2.46 26.88 9.79
CA ILE A 220 1.61 26.21 8.80
C ILE A 220 0.52 25.44 9.57
N PRO A 221 -0.77 25.72 9.31
CA PRO A 221 -1.84 25.03 10.00
C PRO A 221 -1.83 23.54 9.63
N VAL A 222 -1.83 22.66 10.64
CA VAL A 222 -1.93 21.21 10.43
C VAL A 222 -3.30 20.88 9.81
N THR A 223 -3.29 20.59 8.51
CA THR A 223 -4.48 20.22 7.73
C THR A 223 -4.83 18.74 7.86
N ARG A 224 -6.08 18.38 7.54
CA ARG A 224 -6.56 16.99 7.47
C ARG A 224 -5.67 16.12 6.59
N LEU A 225 -5.22 16.68 5.47
CA LEU A 225 -4.43 15.96 4.48
C LEU A 225 -3.06 15.57 5.06
N TYR A 226 -2.40 16.44 5.83
CA TYR A 226 -1.11 16.12 6.44
C TYR A 226 -1.20 15.04 7.50
N VAL A 227 -2.21 15.10 8.38
CA VAL A 227 -2.45 14.05 9.38
C VAL A 227 -2.70 12.72 8.70
N THR A 228 -3.50 12.74 7.63
CA THR A 228 -3.78 11.55 6.82
C THR A 228 -2.49 10.96 6.25
N ILE A 229 -1.66 11.76 5.57
CA ILE A 229 -0.39 11.31 4.98
C ILE A 229 0.55 10.75 6.04
N ALA A 230 0.72 11.45 7.16
CA ALA A 230 1.60 11.01 8.23
C ALA A 230 1.16 9.65 8.80
N LEU A 231 -0.16 9.46 9.02
CA LEU A 231 -0.71 8.18 9.46
C LEU A 231 -0.54 7.09 8.40
N THR A 232 -0.82 7.37 7.13
CA THR A 232 -0.65 6.36 6.05
C THR A 232 0.82 5.96 5.87
N VAL A 233 1.76 6.91 5.99
CA VAL A 233 3.21 6.63 5.93
C VAL A 233 3.63 5.81 7.13
N LEU A 234 3.17 6.16 8.34
CA LEU A 234 3.46 5.40 9.56
C LEU A 234 2.96 3.96 9.48
N PHE A 235 1.72 3.75 9.05
CA PHE A 235 1.16 2.41 8.85
C PHE A 235 1.93 1.64 7.77
N PHE A 236 2.30 2.30 6.66
CA PHE A 236 3.11 1.66 5.62
C PHE A 236 4.48 1.19 6.18
N LEU A 237 5.14 2.01 6.99
CA LEU A 237 6.42 1.68 7.60
C LEU A 237 6.35 0.48 8.55
N ILE A 238 5.25 0.37 9.31
CA ILE A 238 5.08 -0.70 10.30
C ILE A 238 4.61 -2.00 9.63
N CYS A 239 3.66 -1.89 8.70
CA CYS A 239 2.90 -3.04 8.22
C CYS A 239 3.27 -3.51 6.81
N CYS A 240 3.85 -2.65 5.97
CA CYS A 240 4.09 -2.94 4.55
C CYS A 240 5.59 -3.07 4.24
N LEU A 241 6.43 -2.26 4.90
CA LEU A 241 7.89 -2.31 4.73
C LEU A 241 8.52 -3.68 5.08
N PRO A 242 8.13 -4.38 6.17
CA PRO A 242 8.71 -5.67 6.51
C PRO A 242 8.58 -6.67 5.35
N PHE A 243 7.41 -6.74 4.72
CA PHE A 243 7.18 -7.58 3.54
C PHE A 243 8.11 -7.22 2.39
N GLY A 244 8.28 -5.92 2.11
CA GLY A 244 9.24 -5.45 1.12
C GLY A 244 10.67 -5.89 1.42
N ILE A 245 11.10 -5.87 2.68
CA ILE A 245 12.43 -6.31 3.10
C ILE A 245 12.59 -7.83 2.95
N SER A 246 11.59 -8.61 3.38
CA SER A 246 11.67 -10.07 3.30
C SER A 246 11.60 -10.59 1.88
N TRP A 247 10.82 -9.96 1.00
CA TRP A 247 10.87 -10.26 -0.44
C TRP A 247 12.31 -10.10 -0.97
N ILE A 248 13.01 -9.04 -0.58
CA ILE A 248 14.41 -8.79 -0.98
C ILE A 248 15.36 -9.86 -0.41
N ILE A 249 15.20 -10.22 0.87
CA ILE A 249 16.12 -11.15 1.58
C ILE A 249 15.98 -12.58 1.05
N GLN A 250 14.76 -13.02 0.76
CA GLN A 250 14.41 -14.40 0.39
C GLN A 250 15.12 -14.91 -0.87
N TRP A 251 15.54 -14.01 -1.76
CA TRP A 251 16.16 -14.35 -3.05
C TRP A 251 17.69 -14.16 -3.08
N SER A 252 18.31 -13.74 -1.97
CA SER A 252 19.77 -13.80 -1.80
C SER A 252 20.22 -15.23 -1.47
N GLU A 253 21.21 -15.76 -2.21
CA GLU A 253 21.62 -17.19 -2.17
C GLU A 253 22.02 -17.72 -0.77
N THR A 254 22.26 -16.85 0.21
CA THR A 254 22.80 -17.22 1.52
C THR A 254 21.75 -17.67 2.54
N LEU A 255 20.45 -17.42 2.33
CA LEU A 255 19.39 -17.62 3.34
C LEU A 255 18.11 -18.35 2.84
N ILE A 256 18.18 -18.97 1.65
CA ILE A 256 17.05 -19.62 0.96
C ILE A 256 16.30 -20.64 1.83
N TYR A 257 16.96 -21.31 2.77
CA TYR A 257 16.36 -22.38 3.57
C TYR A 257 15.64 -21.91 4.84
N VAL A 258 15.86 -20.67 5.30
CA VAL A 258 15.39 -20.21 6.62
C VAL A 258 14.23 -19.20 6.51
N GLY A 259 14.08 -18.47 5.40
CA GLY A 259 13.18 -17.30 5.34
C GLY A 259 11.73 -17.53 4.90
N PHE A 260 11.41 -18.55 4.08
CA PHE A 260 10.06 -18.69 3.48
C PHE A 260 8.97 -18.99 4.51
N CYS A 261 9.32 -19.70 5.58
CA CYS A 261 8.40 -20.18 6.61
C CYS A 261 8.40 -19.35 7.89
N ASP A 262 9.30 -18.37 8.03
CA ASP A 262 9.55 -17.76 9.34
C ASP A 262 8.64 -16.55 9.60
N TYR A 263 8.62 -15.57 8.70
CA TYR A 263 7.84 -14.33 8.86
C TYR A 263 7.06 -13.88 7.61
N PHE A 264 7.27 -14.51 6.46
CA PHE A 264 6.75 -14.04 5.16
C PHE A 264 5.22 -13.93 5.13
N HIS A 265 4.51 -14.92 5.70
CA HIS A 265 3.05 -14.94 5.72
C HIS A 265 2.46 -13.96 6.74
N GLU A 266 3.13 -13.75 7.88
CA GLU A 266 2.76 -12.70 8.83
C GLU A 266 2.90 -11.30 8.20
N GLU A 267 3.96 -11.07 7.44
CA GLU A 267 4.23 -9.78 6.79
C GLU A 267 3.29 -9.51 5.61
N LEU A 268 2.92 -10.55 4.85
CA LEU A 268 1.85 -10.47 3.85
C LEU A 268 0.52 -10.09 4.50
N PHE A 269 0.20 -10.70 5.65
CA PHE A 269 -1.01 -10.36 6.40
C PHE A 269 -0.97 -8.91 6.91
N LEU A 270 0.17 -8.45 7.43
CA LEU A 270 0.36 -7.04 7.81
C LEU A 270 0.18 -6.11 6.60
N SER A 271 0.65 -6.51 5.42
CA SER A 271 0.45 -5.74 4.19
C SER A 271 -1.03 -5.66 3.80
N CYS A 272 -1.80 -6.73 4.03
CA CYS A 272 -3.26 -6.70 3.88
C CYS A 272 -3.91 -5.69 4.84
N ILE A 273 -3.47 -5.66 6.11
CA ILE A 273 -3.93 -4.67 7.09
C ILE A 273 -3.62 -3.25 6.61
N ASN A 274 -2.41 -3.01 6.08
CA ASN A 274 -2.02 -1.71 5.54
C ASN A 274 -2.96 -1.24 4.42
N SER A 275 -3.24 -2.10 3.44
CA SER A 275 -4.16 -1.78 2.34
C SER A 275 -5.62 -1.57 2.79
N CYS A 276 -6.02 -2.14 3.93
CA CYS A 276 -7.31 -1.85 4.56
C CYS A 276 -7.32 -0.53 5.35
N ALA A 277 -6.17 -0.12 5.89
CA ALA A 277 -6.07 1.02 6.80
C ALA A 277 -6.33 2.36 6.10
N ASN A 278 -5.97 2.51 4.83
CA ASN A 278 -6.06 3.77 4.09
C ASN A 278 -7.49 4.39 4.13
N PRO A 279 -8.56 3.70 3.68
CA PRO A 279 -9.93 4.21 3.81
C PRO A 279 -10.37 4.50 5.25
N ILE A 280 -9.94 3.67 6.22
CA ILE A 280 -10.26 3.85 7.64
C ILE A 280 -9.64 5.14 8.17
N ILE A 281 -8.37 5.40 7.84
CA ILE A 281 -7.67 6.63 8.19
C ILE A 281 -8.39 7.85 7.60
N TYR A 282 -8.81 7.77 6.33
CA TYR A 282 -9.55 8.87 5.68
C TYR A 282 -10.85 9.20 6.41
N PHE A 283 -11.61 8.16 6.78
CA PHE A 283 -12.84 8.31 7.53
C PHE A 283 -12.61 8.89 8.93
N LEU A 284 -11.67 8.32 9.70
CA LEU A 284 -11.39 8.75 11.09
C LEU A 284 -10.90 10.20 11.15
N VAL A 285 -9.97 10.59 10.27
CA VAL A 285 -9.45 11.97 10.20
C VAL A 285 -10.56 12.95 9.77
N GLY A 286 -11.45 12.52 8.88
CA GLY A 286 -12.67 13.26 8.52
C GLY A 286 -13.58 13.46 9.75
N PHE A 287 -13.96 12.35 10.38
CA PHE A 287 -14.93 12.29 11.48
C PHE A 287 -14.50 13.09 12.72
N ILE A 288 -13.29 12.87 13.23
CA ILE A 288 -12.79 13.52 14.47
C ILE A 288 -12.84 15.04 14.34
N ARG A 289 -12.48 15.58 13.17
CA ARG A 289 -12.45 17.03 12.97
C ARG A 289 -13.84 17.62 12.71
N GLN A 290 -14.74 16.88 12.06
CA GLN A 290 -16.14 17.30 11.93
C GLN A 290 -16.79 17.40 13.31
N ARG A 291 -16.56 16.43 14.19
CA ARG A 291 -17.04 16.46 15.58
C ARG A 291 -16.48 17.65 16.36
N LYS A 292 -15.17 17.94 16.24
CA LYS A 292 -14.56 19.14 16.84
C LYS A 292 -15.19 20.43 16.30
N PHE A 293 -15.50 20.49 15.02
CA PHE A 293 -16.15 21.67 14.41
C PHE A 293 -17.59 21.84 14.93
N GLN A 294 -18.38 20.77 14.98
CA GLN A 294 -19.73 20.82 15.53
C GLN A 294 -19.74 21.21 17.02
N GLN A 295 -18.82 20.69 17.83
CA GLN A 295 -18.68 21.09 19.23
C GLN A 295 -18.32 22.58 19.39
N LYS A 296 -17.44 23.12 18.54
CA LYS A 296 -17.12 24.55 18.55
C LYS A 296 -18.33 25.40 18.14
N SER A 297 -19.04 25.01 17.09
CA SER A 297 -20.27 25.67 16.64
C SER A 297 -21.34 25.69 17.72
N LEU A 298 -21.57 24.55 18.39
CA LEU A 298 -22.53 24.45 19.49
C LEU A 298 -22.12 25.32 20.68
N LYS A 299 -20.83 25.34 21.05
CA LYS A 299 -20.33 26.21 22.12
C LYS A 299 -20.54 27.69 21.79
N VAL A 300 -20.31 28.11 20.55
CA VAL A 300 -20.53 29.50 20.10
C VAL A 300 -22.02 29.84 20.10
N LEU A 301 -22.89 28.93 19.64
CA LEU A 301 -24.35 29.11 19.69
C LEU A 301 -24.85 29.23 21.13
N LEU A 302 -24.37 28.37 22.04
CA LEU A 302 -24.73 28.43 23.46
C LEU A 302 -24.23 29.72 24.12
N GLN A 303 -23.00 30.14 23.79
CA GLN A 303 -22.44 31.38 24.32
C GLN A 303 -23.24 32.61 23.84
N ARG A 304 -23.64 32.64 22.55
CA ARG A 304 -24.52 33.68 22.01
C ARG A 304 -25.92 33.67 22.60
N ALA A 305 -26.45 32.49 22.97
CA ALA A 305 -27.74 32.39 23.64
C ALA A 305 -27.69 32.81 25.12
N MET A 306 -26.48 32.87 25.71
CA MET A 306 -26.26 33.28 27.11
C MET A 306 -25.78 34.74 27.21
N GLU A 307 -25.22 35.30 26.16
CA GLU A 307 -24.89 36.72 26.04
C GLU A 307 -26.15 37.45 25.57
N ASP A 308 -26.87 38.11 26.50
CA ASP A 308 -27.94 39.05 26.19
C ASP A 308 -27.36 40.32 25.54
N THR A 309 -26.86 40.20 24.30
CA THR A 309 -26.59 41.38 23.47
C THR A 309 -27.67 41.50 22.42
N PRO A 310 -28.39 42.63 22.36
CA PRO A 310 -29.41 42.87 21.34
C PRO A 310 -28.77 42.76 19.95
N GLU A 311 -29.48 42.15 19.01
CA GLU A 311 -29.09 42.09 17.61
C GLU A 311 -29.01 43.52 17.06
N GLU A 312 -27.81 44.10 17.05
CA GLU A 312 -27.54 45.24 16.18
C GLU A 312 -27.48 44.71 14.74
N GLU A 313 -28.57 44.89 14.01
CA GLU A 313 -28.60 44.90 12.55
C GLU A 313 -27.63 45.98 12.04
N ASN A 314 -26.34 45.66 12.00
CA ASN A 314 -25.41 46.38 11.16
C ASN A 314 -25.41 45.70 9.80
N GLU A 315 -26.31 46.18 8.94
CA GLU A 315 -26.06 46.26 7.51
C GLU A 315 -24.70 46.95 7.33
N ASP A 316 -23.65 46.18 7.06
CA ASP A 316 -22.46 46.76 6.45
C ASP A 316 -21.95 45.85 5.34
N MET A 317 -22.05 46.40 4.14
CA MET A 317 -21.53 45.86 2.90
C MET A 317 -20.00 45.79 2.96
N GLY A 318 -19.44 44.61 2.64
CA GLY A 318 -18.18 44.54 1.91
C GLY A 318 -17.27 43.32 2.18
N PRO A 319 -16.34 42.98 1.27
CA PRO A 319 -16.39 43.12 -0.18
C PRO A 319 -16.62 41.75 -0.86
N SER A 320 -17.21 41.79 -2.05
CA SER A 320 -17.06 40.75 -3.05
C SER A 320 -15.57 40.41 -3.19
N ARG A 321 -15.21 39.15 -2.98
CA ARG A 321 -13.87 38.64 -3.30
C ARG A 321 -13.72 38.70 -4.82
N ASN A 322 -13.05 39.74 -5.31
CA ASN A 322 -12.76 39.92 -6.73
C ASN A 322 -11.97 38.70 -7.25
N PRO A 323 -12.33 38.14 -8.42
CA PRO A 323 -11.52 37.15 -9.13
C PRO A 323 -10.11 37.65 -9.50
N GLU A 324 -9.88 38.97 -9.48
CA GLU A 324 -8.63 39.61 -9.91
C GLU A 324 -7.44 39.43 -8.94
N GLU A 325 -7.69 39.09 -7.68
CA GLU A 325 -6.61 38.79 -6.71
C GLU A 325 -6.01 37.38 -6.94
N PHE A 326 -6.70 36.52 -7.70
CA PHE A 326 -6.18 35.22 -8.12
C PHE A 326 -5.31 35.31 -9.38
N GLU A 327 -5.57 36.26 -10.27
CA GLU A 327 -4.76 36.47 -11.49
C GLU A 327 -3.44 37.18 -11.18
N THR A 328 -3.43 38.16 -10.27
CA THR A 328 -2.22 38.92 -9.92
C THR A 328 -1.10 38.08 -9.28
N VAL A 329 -1.40 36.94 -8.65
CA VAL A 329 -0.39 36.05 -8.04
C VAL A 329 0.30 35.14 -9.07
N CYS A 330 -0.32 34.93 -10.24
CA CYS A 330 0.19 34.02 -11.28
C CYS A 330 0.61 34.73 -12.58
N SER A 331 0.54 36.06 -12.64
CA SER A 331 0.83 36.87 -13.83
C SER A 331 2.24 37.50 -13.88
N ASN A 332 3.18 37.08 -13.03
CA ASN A 332 4.58 37.54 -13.09
C ASN A 332 5.56 36.43 -13.46
#